data_AF-T0KVZ8-F1
#
_entry.id   AF-T0KVZ8-F1
#
_cell.length_a   1.000
_cell.length_b   1.000
_cell.length_c   1.000
_cell.angle_alpha   90.00
_cell.angle_beta   90.00
_cell.angle_gamma   90.00
#
_symmetry.space_group_name_H-M   'P 1'
#
loop_
_entity.id
_entity.type
_entity.pdbx_description
1 polymer ?
#
loop_
_entity_poly.entity_id
_entity_poly.type
_entity_poly.pdbx_seq_one_letter_code
_entity_poly.pdbx_strand_id
1 'polypeptide(L)'
;MNTSIWFYENNPLQKYSLTEIITLPSLNVHLTMINISKQFEECIFIDTIGNIKIYSDFYNLYINVVSVYSLRHFLRALEGLKSYHNFVLFIDSITFIVKKGIHNFKDIYASLWSLIYNNKCTIIVSNHYRLEKSNYDVFLIARLGDVWSNIVSYRIIYKYDKNKLIYEIECKEL
;
A
#
# COMPACT_ATOMS: atom_id res chain seq x y z
N MET A 1 -6.86 7.97 24.13
CA MET A 1 -6.43 8.51 22.83
C MET A 1 -7.65 8.48 21.93
N ASN A 2 -8.04 9.60 21.30
CA ASN A 2 -9.11 9.58 20.28
C ASN A 2 -8.63 8.68 19.15
N THR A 3 -9.16 7.46 19.06
CA THR A 3 -8.87 6.53 17.97
C THR A 3 -9.54 7.09 16.73
N SER A 4 -8.80 7.85 15.94
CA SER A 4 -9.24 8.25 14.61
C SER A 4 -9.24 6.99 13.75
N ILE A 5 -10.43 6.58 13.31
CA ILE A 5 -10.65 5.40 12.46
C ILE A 5 -10.89 5.84 11.01
N TRP A 6 -10.66 4.93 10.08
CA TRP A 6 -11.11 5.01 8.69
C TRP A 6 -11.73 3.66 8.31
N PHE A 7 -12.46 3.59 7.21
CA PHE A 7 -13.17 2.38 6.84
C PHE A 7 -12.64 1.78 5.55
N TYR A 8 -12.38 0.48 5.57
CA TYR A 8 -12.28 -0.30 4.35
C TYR A 8 -13.57 -1.09 4.16
N GLU A 9 -14.36 -0.68 3.17
CA GLU A 9 -15.76 -1.08 3.05
C GLU A 9 -16.51 -0.77 4.37
N ASN A 10 -16.92 -1.80 5.13
CA ASN A 10 -17.59 -1.65 6.42
C ASN A 10 -16.69 -1.97 7.63
N ASN A 11 -15.39 -2.19 7.42
CA ASN A 11 -14.48 -2.61 8.48
C ASN A 11 -13.69 -1.40 9.02
N PRO A 12 -13.77 -1.10 10.32
CA PRO A 12 -13.02 -0.01 10.92
C PRO A 12 -11.54 -0.37 11.04
N LEU A 13 -10.67 0.52 10.59
CA LEU A 13 -9.21 0.42 10.68
C LEU A 13 -8.66 1.66 11.38
N GLN A 14 -7.60 1.49 12.16
CA GLN A 14 -6.98 2.61 12.85
C GLN A 14 -6.21 3.49 11.87
N LYS A 15 -6.32 4.81 12.01
CA LYS A 15 -5.37 5.75 11.39
C LYS A 15 -4.00 5.62 12.04
N TYR A 16 -3.00 6.21 11.40
CA TYR A 16 -1.60 6.19 11.84
C TYR A 16 -1.02 4.77 11.86
N SER A 17 -1.39 4.01 10.82
CA SER A 17 -1.04 2.61 10.65
C SER A 17 -0.44 2.36 9.27
N LEU A 18 0.19 1.20 9.12
CA LEU A 18 0.65 0.68 7.84
C LEU A 18 -0.32 -0.43 7.38
N THR A 19 -1.06 -0.17 6.30
CA THR A 19 -2.01 -1.11 5.71
C THR A 19 -1.52 -1.60 4.37
N GLU A 20 -1.52 -2.91 4.16
CA GLU A 20 -1.24 -3.55 2.88
C GLU A 20 -2.53 -4.00 2.21
N ILE A 21 -2.66 -3.75 0.91
CA ILE A 21 -3.66 -4.34 0.02
C ILE A 21 -2.96 -5.37 -0.86
N ILE A 22 -3.20 -6.66 -0.62
CA ILE A 22 -2.64 -7.74 -1.44
C ILE A 22 -3.56 -7.97 -2.63
N THR A 23 -3.10 -7.52 -3.79
CA THR A 23 -3.90 -7.44 -5.01
C THR A 23 -3.64 -8.63 -5.96
N LEU A 24 -4.73 -9.16 -6.51
CA LEU A 24 -4.74 -10.12 -7.60
C LEU A 24 -4.44 -9.42 -8.94
N PRO A 25 -3.84 -10.10 -9.93
CA PRO A 25 -3.50 -9.48 -11.22
C PRO A 25 -4.68 -8.85 -11.98
N SER A 26 -5.91 -9.33 -11.75
CA SER A 26 -7.13 -8.83 -12.37
C SER A 26 -7.73 -7.60 -11.68
N LEU A 27 -7.21 -7.21 -10.51
CA LEU A 27 -7.80 -6.15 -9.70
C LEU A 27 -7.15 -4.81 -10.03
N ASN A 28 -7.99 -3.82 -10.35
CA ASN A 28 -7.58 -2.43 -10.55
C ASN A 28 -7.33 -1.75 -9.20
N VAL A 29 -6.21 -2.07 -8.56
CA VAL A 29 -5.88 -1.60 -7.21
C VAL A 29 -5.81 -0.07 -7.12
N HIS A 30 -5.38 0.61 -8.18
CA HIS A 30 -5.38 2.07 -8.28
C HIS A 30 -6.79 2.66 -8.07
N LEU A 31 -7.84 2.06 -8.63
CA LEU A 31 -9.22 2.51 -8.41
C LEU A 31 -9.67 2.28 -6.97
N THR A 32 -9.25 1.17 -6.37
CA THR A 32 -9.52 0.89 -4.95
C THR A 32 -8.90 1.97 -4.07
N MET A 33 -7.64 2.32 -4.31
CA MET A 33 -6.94 3.38 -3.57
C MET A 33 -7.60 4.75 -3.75
N ILE A 34 -7.99 5.12 -4.98
CA ILE A 34 -8.71 6.38 -5.26
C ILE A 34 -10.07 6.41 -4.55
N ASN A 35 -10.78 5.28 -4.46
CA ASN A 35 -12.04 5.23 -3.73
C ASN A 35 -11.82 5.37 -2.22
N ILE A 36 -10.78 4.75 -1.66
CA ILE A 36 -10.40 4.92 -0.25
C ILE A 36 -10.00 6.38 0.02
N SER A 37 -9.27 7.02 -0.88
CA SER A 37 -8.77 8.39 -0.69
C SER A 37 -9.88 9.43 -0.53
N LYS A 38 -11.08 9.18 -1.07
CA LYS A 38 -12.26 10.05 -0.90
C LYS A 38 -12.71 10.21 0.57
N GLN A 39 -12.25 9.34 1.47
CA GLN A 39 -12.55 9.42 2.91
C GLN A 39 -11.62 10.37 3.67
N PHE A 40 -10.59 10.93 3.03
CA PHE A 40 -9.56 11.72 3.68
C PHE A 40 -9.42 13.08 3.00
N GLU A 41 -9.11 14.10 3.81
CA GLU A 41 -8.92 15.47 3.34
C GLU A 41 -7.58 15.60 2.60
N GLU A 42 -6.51 15.06 3.17
CA GLU A 42 -5.14 15.19 2.65
C GLU A 42 -4.61 13.83 2.19
N CYS A 43 -4.46 13.67 0.88
CA CYS A 43 -3.99 12.44 0.24
C CYS A 43 -2.79 12.70 -0.66
N ILE A 44 -1.80 11.81 -0.58
CA ILE A 44 -0.62 11.82 -1.43
C ILE A 44 -0.46 10.42 -2.02
N PHE A 45 -0.21 10.35 -3.33
CA PHE A 45 0.01 9.10 -4.05
C PHE A 45 1.46 9.02 -4.52
N ILE A 46 2.12 7.92 -4.22
CA ILE A 46 3.36 7.51 -4.88
C ILE A 46 3.00 6.45 -5.91
N ASP A 47 3.20 6.79 -7.18
CA ASP A 47 2.91 5.91 -8.31
C ASP A 47 4.20 5.37 -8.92
N THR A 48 4.40 4.06 -8.83
CA THR A 48 5.63 3.38 -9.25
C THR A 48 5.54 2.78 -10.64
N ILE A 49 4.32 2.65 -11.18
CA ILE A 49 4.05 2.03 -12.49
C ILE A 49 3.54 3.09 -13.48
N GLY A 50 2.83 4.11 -12.99
CA GLY A 50 2.25 5.19 -13.79
C GLY A 50 0.72 5.10 -13.96
N ASN A 51 0.06 4.08 -13.39
CA ASN A 51 -1.38 3.85 -13.61
C ASN A 51 -2.24 4.94 -12.96
N ILE A 52 -1.89 5.37 -11.75
CA ILE A 52 -2.63 6.41 -11.03
C ILE A 52 -2.47 7.75 -11.74
N LYS A 53 -1.25 8.07 -12.18
CA LYS A 53 -0.98 9.32 -12.90
C LYS A 53 -1.78 9.40 -14.20
N ILE A 54 -1.75 8.33 -15.00
CA ILE A 54 -2.52 8.24 -16.25
C ILE A 54 -4.02 8.39 -15.98
N TYR A 55 -4.54 7.68 -14.98
CA TYR A 55 -5.96 7.76 -14.62
C TYR A 55 -6.35 9.18 -14.16
N SER A 56 -5.54 9.79 -13.29
CA SER A 56 -5.74 11.15 -12.82
C SER A 56 -5.83 12.16 -13.96
N ASP A 57 -4.89 12.07 -14.90
CA ASP A 57 -4.80 12.98 -16.04
C ASP A 57 -5.99 12.78 -17.00
N PHE A 58 -6.39 11.52 -17.24
CA PHE A 58 -7.53 11.20 -18.11
C PHE A 58 -8.87 11.69 -17.56
N TYR A 59 -9.09 11.55 -16.24
CA TYR A 59 -10.34 11.95 -15.58
C TYR A 59 -10.30 13.35 -14.96
N ASN A 60 -9.23 14.12 -15.20
CA ASN A 60 -9.01 15.45 -14.60
C ASN A 60 -9.20 15.47 -13.07
N LEU A 61 -8.65 14.45 -12.39
CA LEU A 61 -8.69 14.39 -10.93
C LEU A 61 -7.60 15.29 -10.35
N TYR A 62 -7.99 16.12 -9.38
CA TYR A 62 -7.06 16.93 -8.59
C TYR A 62 -6.50 16.08 -7.44
N ILE A 63 -5.59 15.16 -7.74
CA ILE A 63 -4.88 14.36 -6.73
C ILE A 63 -3.37 14.61 -6.80
N ASN A 64 -2.73 14.61 -5.62
CA ASN A 64 -1.28 14.80 -5.52
C ASN A 64 -0.56 13.48 -5.82
N VAL A 65 0.02 13.36 -7.03
CA VAL A 65 0.70 12.14 -7.50
C VAL A 65 2.19 12.42 -7.73
N VAL A 66 3.03 11.61 -7.11
CA VAL A 66 4.48 11.60 -7.28
C VAL A 66 4.90 10.31 -7.97
N SER A 67 5.35 10.41 -9.22
CA SER A 67 5.85 9.26 -9.96
C SER A 67 7.26 8.87 -9.50
N VAL A 68 7.46 7.59 -9.20
CA VAL A 68 8.71 7.06 -8.66
C VAL A 68 9.22 5.88 -9.49
N TYR A 69 10.42 6.02 -10.06
CA TYR A 69 11.00 5.03 -10.98
C TYR A 69 12.18 4.24 -10.37
N SER A 70 12.57 4.55 -9.13
CA SER A 70 13.71 3.90 -8.47
C SER A 70 13.61 3.97 -6.95
N LEU A 71 14.32 3.08 -6.24
CA LEU A 71 14.42 3.12 -4.78
C LEU A 71 14.97 4.46 -4.27
N ARG A 72 15.95 5.04 -4.95
CA ARG A 72 16.49 6.35 -4.54
C ARG A 72 15.45 7.46 -4.68
N HIS A 73 14.67 7.47 -5.76
CA HIS A 73 13.56 8.42 -5.91
C HIS A 73 12.48 8.19 -4.85
N PHE A 74 12.19 6.94 -4.53
CA PHE A 74 11.24 6.56 -3.49
C PHE A 74 11.64 7.13 -2.13
N LEU A 75 12.88 6.88 -1.69
CA LEU A 75 13.38 7.37 -0.41
C LEU A 75 13.42 8.90 -0.34
N ARG A 76 13.80 9.57 -1.45
CA ARG A 76 13.75 11.04 -1.52
C ARG A 76 12.33 11.59 -1.45
N ALA A 77 11.37 10.90 -2.07
CA ALA A 77 9.97 11.27 -1.97
C ALA A 77 9.50 11.17 -0.51
N LEU A 78 9.79 10.05 0.19
CA LEU A 78 9.48 9.91 1.62
C LEU A 78 10.15 11.00 2.48
N GLU A 79 11.39 11.35 2.21
CA GLU A 79 12.09 12.43 2.93
C GLU A 79 11.37 13.78 2.77
N GLY A 80 10.94 14.11 1.54
CA GLY A 80 10.17 15.32 1.27
C GLY A 80 8.81 15.37 1.97
N LEU A 81 8.26 14.22 2.36
CA LEU A 81 6.99 14.14 3.09
C LEU A 81 7.14 14.43 4.59
N LYS A 82 8.37 14.48 5.13
CA LYS A 82 8.59 14.75 6.55
C LYS A 82 8.15 16.15 7.01
N SER A 83 7.92 17.08 6.09
CA SER A 83 7.37 18.41 6.42
C SER A 83 5.84 18.47 6.49
N TYR A 84 5.14 17.38 6.17
CA TYR A 84 3.68 17.30 6.16
C TYR A 84 3.16 16.57 7.40
N HIS A 85 1.94 16.83 7.86
CA HIS A 85 1.34 16.12 9.00
C HIS A 85 -0.11 15.75 8.70
N ASN A 86 -0.61 14.71 9.37
CA ASN A 86 -2.03 14.29 9.31
C ASN A 86 -2.55 13.97 7.90
N PHE A 87 -1.73 13.32 7.08
CA PHE A 87 -2.10 12.92 5.71
C PHE A 87 -2.21 11.41 5.53
N VAL A 88 -2.76 10.97 4.41
CA VAL A 88 -2.70 9.58 3.96
C VAL A 88 -1.79 9.44 2.76
N LEU A 89 -0.86 8.49 2.85
CA LEU A 89 0.05 8.14 1.78
C LEU A 89 -0.39 6.83 1.13
N PHE A 90 -0.69 6.89 -0.16
CA PHE A 90 -0.94 5.72 -0.99
C PHE A 90 0.32 5.37 -1.79
N ILE A 91 0.71 4.09 -1.84
CA ILE A 91 1.88 3.63 -2.61
C ILE A 91 1.46 2.51 -3.56
N ASP A 92 1.43 2.79 -4.86
CA ASP A 92 1.05 1.84 -5.92
C ASP A 92 2.22 1.51 -6.86
N SER A 93 2.94 0.40 -6.71
CA SER A 93 2.91 -0.58 -5.63
C SER A 93 4.30 -0.73 -5.03
N ILE A 94 4.37 -1.05 -3.75
CA ILE A 94 5.66 -1.17 -3.05
C ILE A 94 6.51 -2.31 -3.65
N THR A 95 5.89 -3.30 -4.30
CA THR A 95 6.59 -4.43 -4.92
C THR A 95 7.54 -4.07 -6.06
N PHE A 96 7.35 -2.93 -6.73
CA PHE A 96 8.28 -2.49 -7.79
C PHE A 96 9.51 -1.81 -7.20
N ILE A 97 9.38 -1.21 -6.02
CA ILE A 97 10.50 -0.63 -5.28
C ILE A 97 11.32 -1.74 -4.63
N VAL A 98 10.64 -2.75 -4.09
CA VAL A 98 11.26 -3.87 -3.40
C VAL A 98 11.44 -5.06 -4.33
N LYS A 99 12.45 -5.00 -5.21
CA LYS A 99 12.83 -6.17 -6.04
C LYS A 99 13.48 -7.27 -5.18
N LYS A 100 13.27 -8.54 -5.57
CA LYS A 100 13.93 -9.72 -5.02
C LYS A 100 15.46 -9.50 -4.99
N GLY A 101 16.08 -9.65 -3.82
CA GLY A 101 17.54 -9.66 -3.66
C GLY A 101 18.18 -8.40 -3.06
N ILE A 102 17.41 -7.38 -2.67
CA ILE A 102 17.96 -6.14 -2.12
C ILE A 102 17.97 -6.17 -0.59
N HIS A 103 19.15 -5.94 0.01
CA HIS A 103 19.39 -5.81 1.45
C HIS A 103 18.70 -4.60 2.13
N ASN A 104 17.94 -3.80 1.39
CA ASN A 104 17.43 -2.48 1.83
C ASN A 104 15.96 -2.52 2.27
N PHE A 105 15.41 -3.72 2.50
CA PHE A 105 14.04 -3.87 3.03
C PHE A 105 13.88 -3.14 4.37
N LYS A 106 14.92 -3.20 5.22
CA LYS A 106 14.95 -2.53 6.53
C LYS A 106 14.84 -1.01 6.40
N ASP A 107 15.51 -0.40 5.44
CA ASP A 107 15.52 1.07 5.26
C ASP A 107 14.15 1.58 4.82
N ILE A 108 13.47 0.82 3.95
CA ILE A 108 12.10 1.12 3.53
C ILE A 108 11.17 1.06 4.73
N TYR A 109 11.27 0.01 5.55
CA TYR A 109 10.44 -0.15 6.75
C TYR A 109 10.65 0.97 7.76
N ALA A 110 11.92 1.24 8.06
CA ALA A 110 12.29 2.29 8.98
C ALA A 110 11.77 3.64 8.49
N SER A 111 11.87 3.91 7.18
CA SER A 111 11.37 5.16 6.58
C SER A 111 9.85 5.26 6.66
N LEU A 112 9.11 4.19 6.33
CA LEU A 112 7.64 4.18 6.39
C LEU A 112 7.14 4.37 7.82
N TRP A 113 7.67 3.60 8.77
CA TRP A 113 7.29 3.70 10.18
C TRP A 113 7.71 5.02 10.80
N SER A 114 8.90 5.54 10.47
CA SER A 114 9.33 6.87 10.89
C SER A 114 8.35 7.94 10.42
N LEU A 115 7.87 7.86 9.18
CA LEU A 115 6.85 8.78 8.66
C LEU A 115 5.53 8.65 9.43
N ILE A 116 5.05 7.43 9.70
CA ILE A 116 3.82 7.19 10.47
C ILE A 116 3.92 7.85 11.85
N TYR A 117 4.98 7.57 12.60
CA TYR A 117 5.15 8.05 13.97
C TYR A 117 5.37 9.57 14.04
N ASN A 118 6.26 10.11 13.21
CA ASN A 118 6.64 11.51 13.30
C ASN A 118 5.59 12.44 12.65
N ASN A 119 4.94 11.98 11.59
CA ASN A 119 4.04 12.80 10.79
C ASN A 119 2.57 12.56 11.09
N LYS A 120 2.23 11.55 11.90
CA LYS A 120 0.86 11.10 12.14
C LYS A 120 0.17 10.82 10.79
N CYS A 121 0.81 10.01 9.94
CA CYS A 121 0.26 9.66 8.64
C CYS A 121 -0.24 8.21 8.63
N THR A 122 -1.26 7.94 7.81
CA THR A 122 -1.68 6.56 7.50
C THR A 122 -1.05 6.17 6.17
N ILE A 123 -0.43 5.00 6.09
CA ILE A 123 0.20 4.54 4.84
C ILE A 123 -0.58 3.32 4.34
N ILE A 124 -1.04 3.39 3.10
CA ILE A 124 -1.75 2.31 2.40
C ILE A 124 -0.92 1.91 1.19
N VAL A 125 -0.48 0.67 1.11
CA VAL A 125 0.36 0.18 0.01
C VAL A 125 -0.31 -0.96 -0.73
N SER A 126 -0.06 -1.10 -2.02
CA SER A 126 -0.42 -2.31 -2.76
C SER A 126 0.77 -3.27 -2.82
N ASN A 127 0.50 -4.56 -2.63
CA ASN A 127 1.43 -5.66 -2.86
C ASN A 127 0.81 -6.66 -3.82
N HIS A 128 1.60 -7.17 -4.75
CA HIS A 128 1.15 -8.12 -5.76
C HIS A 128 1.45 -9.56 -5.36
N TYR A 129 0.61 -10.48 -5.80
CA TYR A 129 0.96 -11.89 -5.79
C TYR A 129 2.07 -12.22 -6.80
N ARG A 130 2.78 -13.32 -6.52
CA ARG A 130 3.59 -14.07 -7.48
C ARG A 130 3.09 -15.52 -7.49
N LEU A 131 3.20 -16.17 -8.65
CA LEU A 131 2.98 -17.61 -8.75
C LEU A 131 4.20 -18.33 -8.19
N GLU A 132 3.96 -19.29 -7.30
CA GLU A 132 4.94 -20.24 -6.81
C GLU A 132 4.52 -21.64 -7.26
N LYS A 133 5.50 -22.44 -7.68
CA LYS A 133 5.28 -23.85 -8.05
C LYS A 133 5.81 -24.74 -6.93
N SER A 134 4.96 -25.63 -6.42
CA SER A 134 5.39 -26.82 -5.70
C SER A 134 5.44 -28.02 -6.66
N ASN A 135 5.88 -29.17 -6.17
CA ASN A 135 5.89 -30.42 -6.95
C ASN A 135 4.50 -30.86 -7.44
N TYR A 136 3.42 -30.36 -6.81
CA TYR A 136 2.06 -30.84 -7.06
C TYR A 136 1.07 -29.74 -7.48
N ASP A 137 1.37 -28.46 -7.20
CA ASP A 137 0.44 -27.36 -7.42
C ASP A 137 1.13 -26.02 -7.72
N VAL A 138 0.39 -25.15 -8.42
CA VAL A 138 0.73 -23.73 -8.59
C VAL A 138 -0.17 -22.91 -7.68
N PHE A 139 0.42 -22.10 -6.81
CA PHE A 139 -0.33 -21.27 -5.85
C PHE A 139 0.20 -19.83 -5.84
N LEU A 140 -0.64 -18.92 -5.36
CA LEU A 140 -0.31 -17.50 -5.26
C LEU A 140 0.24 -17.20 -3.87
N ILE A 141 1.36 -16.48 -3.84
CA ILE A 141 1.94 -15.95 -2.59
C ILE A 141 2.27 -14.47 -2.73
N ALA A 142 2.12 -13.71 -1.64
CA ALA A 142 2.45 -12.29 -1.64
C ALA A 142 3.94 -12.09 -1.93
N ARG A 143 4.31 -11.11 -2.76
CA ARG A 143 5.70 -10.93 -3.22
C ARG A 143 6.68 -10.57 -2.11
N LEU A 144 6.22 -9.83 -1.11
CA LEU A 144 7.07 -9.28 -0.04
C LEU A 144 7.35 -10.28 1.10
N GLY A 145 6.65 -11.43 1.13
CA GLY A 145 6.89 -12.51 2.09
C GLY A 145 6.58 -12.19 3.55
N ASP A 146 6.97 -13.09 4.43
CA ASP A 146 6.53 -13.09 5.82
C ASP A 146 7.11 -11.95 6.66
N VAL A 147 8.36 -11.56 6.36
CA VAL A 147 9.00 -10.42 7.03
C VAL A 147 8.18 -9.15 6.84
N TRP A 148 7.70 -8.90 5.62
CA TRP A 148 6.78 -7.79 5.37
C TRP A 148 5.46 -7.97 6.10
N SER A 149 4.88 -9.17 6.04
CA SER A 149 3.60 -9.44 6.70
C SER A 149 3.63 -9.14 8.20
N ASN A 150 4.79 -9.26 8.85
CA ASN A 150 4.98 -9.04 10.29
C ASN A 150 5.15 -7.56 10.68
N ILE A 151 5.34 -6.66 9.73
CA ILE A 151 5.55 -5.23 10.03
C ILE A 151 4.36 -4.35 9.67
N VAL A 152 3.34 -4.91 8.99
CA VAL A 152 2.13 -4.17 8.62
C VAL A 152 1.07 -4.37 9.71
N SER A 153 0.35 -3.31 10.04
CA SER A 153 -0.74 -3.34 11.03
C SER A 153 -1.96 -4.08 10.51
N TYR A 154 -2.28 -3.87 9.23
CA TYR A 154 -3.45 -4.46 8.58
C TYR A 154 -3.08 -5.04 7.22
N ARG A 155 -3.69 -6.18 6.88
CA ARG A 155 -3.57 -6.80 5.55
C ARG A 155 -4.96 -7.05 5.00
N ILE A 156 -5.27 -6.36 3.91
CA ILE A 156 -6.48 -6.58 3.12
C ILE A 156 -6.10 -7.55 2.00
N ILE A 157 -6.57 -8.78 2.11
CA ILE A 157 -6.16 -9.90 1.27
C ILE A 157 -7.27 -10.24 0.28
N TYR A 158 -7.05 -9.93 -1.00
CA TYR A 158 -7.97 -10.38 -2.04
C TYR A 158 -7.68 -11.82 -2.47
N LYS A 159 -8.74 -12.61 -2.62
CA LYS A 159 -8.69 -13.99 -3.12
C LYS A 159 -9.93 -14.35 -3.93
N TYR A 160 -9.86 -15.47 -4.63
CA TYR A 160 -11.01 -16.06 -5.31
C TYR A 160 -11.63 -17.17 -4.45
N ASP A 161 -12.94 -17.11 -4.25
CA ASP A 161 -13.75 -18.23 -3.74
C ASP A 161 -14.79 -18.61 -4.80
N LYS A 162 -14.66 -19.81 -5.39
CA LYS A 162 -15.55 -20.35 -6.43
C LYS A 162 -15.87 -19.34 -7.54
N ASN A 163 -14.84 -18.64 -8.04
CA ASN A 163 -14.89 -17.58 -9.06
C ASN A 163 -15.42 -16.21 -8.61
N LYS A 164 -15.77 -16.03 -7.34
CA LYS A 164 -16.09 -14.73 -6.78
C LYS A 164 -14.85 -14.10 -6.16
N LEU A 165 -14.62 -12.83 -6.47
CA LEU A 165 -13.63 -12.03 -5.77
C LEU A 165 -14.15 -11.73 -4.37
N ILE A 166 -13.39 -12.11 -3.36
CA ILE A 166 -13.65 -11.80 -1.95
C ILE A 166 -12.39 -11.17 -1.34
N TYR A 167 -12.56 -10.53 -0.17
CA TYR A 167 -11.44 -10.02 0.61
C TYR A 167 -11.53 -10.51 2.06
N GLU A 168 -10.39 -10.61 2.71
CA GLU A 168 -10.25 -10.82 4.15
C GLU A 168 -9.37 -9.73 4.74
N ILE A 169 -9.58 -9.40 6.02
CA ILE A 169 -8.74 -8.45 6.73
C ILE A 169 -8.06 -9.18 7.88
N GLU A 170 -6.73 -9.19 7.86
CA GLU A 170 -5.92 -9.60 9.00
C GLU A 170 -5.46 -8.33 9.75
N CYS A 171 -5.65 -8.32 11.06
CA CYS A 171 -5.12 -7.29 11.96
C CYS A 171 -3.97 -7.89 12.76
N LYS A 172 -2.83 -7.20 12.82
CA LYS A 172 -1.75 -7.50 13.76
C LYS A 172 -1.75 -6.45 14.84
N GLU A 173 -1.96 -6.90 16.07
CA GLU A 173 -1.60 -6.09 17.25
C GLU A 173 -0.08 -5.97 17.24
N LEU A 174 0.42 -4.78 16.88
CA LEU A 174 1.84 -4.41 16.90
C LEU A 174 2.15 -3.60 18.16
#